data_AF-A0A3D1K295-F1
#
_entry.id   AF-A0A3D1K295-F1
#
_cell.length_a   1.000
_cell.length_b   1.000
_cell.length_c   1.000
_cell.angle_alpha   90.00
_cell.angle_beta   90.00
_cell.angle_gamma   90.00
#
_symmetry.space_group_name_H-M   'P 1'
#
loop_
_entity.id
_entity.type
_entity.pdbx_description
1 polymer ?
#
loop_
_entity_poly.entity_id
_entity_poly.type
_entity_poly.pdbx_seq_one_letter_code
_entity_poly.pdbx_strand_id
1 'polypeptide(L)' 'MSKSMEQVMDQALGLPVQARAFIAEKLLESLDSGDNFKISPKWKKEIRKRCHEIDKGLVELIPAEKVFEEAFRRIG' A
#
# COMPACT_ATOMS: atom_id res chain seq x y z
N MET A 1 4.46 -30.98 -8.53
CA MET A 1 3.23 -30.84 -9.35
C MET A 1 2.90 -29.37 -9.43
N SER A 2 3.02 -28.77 -10.62
CA SER A 2 2.56 -27.40 -10.87
C SER A 2 1.04 -27.44 -11.03
N LYS A 3 0.28 -26.69 -10.20
CA LYS A 3 -1.15 -26.44 -10.45
C LYS A 3 -1.27 -25.46 -11.62
N SER A 4 -2.22 -25.66 -12.53
CA SER A 4 -2.45 -24.68 -13.60
C SER A 4 -2.97 -23.37 -13.00
N MET A 5 -2.76 -22.25 -13.71
CA MET A 5 -3.27 -20.95 -13.28
C MET A 5 -4.80 -20.97 -13.11
N GLU A 6 -5.52 -21.66 -14.00
CA GLU A 6 -6.99 -21.78 -13.90
C GLU A 6 -7.40 -22.52 -12.63
N GLN A 7 -6.71 -23.61 -12.27
CA GLN A 7 -7.02 -24.37 -11.05
C GLN A 7 -6.83 -23.55 -9.77
N VAL A 8 -5.81 -22.69 -9.73
CA VAL A 8 -5.56 -21.80 -8.58
C VAL A 8 -6.65 -20.72 -8.51
N MET A 9 -7.05 -20.17 -9.66
CA MET A 9 -8.12 -19.18 -9.75
C MET A 9 -9.45 -19.73 -9.26
N ASP A 10 -9.86 -20.91 -9.76
CA ASP A 10 -11.12 -21.55 -9.38
C ASP A 10 -11.17 -21.85 -7.88
N GLN A 11 -10.07 -22.35 -7.31
CA GLN A 11 -9.97 -22.62 -5.87
C GLN A 11 -10.06 -21.33 -5.05
N ALA A 12 -9.40 -20.25 -5.47
CA ALA A 12 -9.46 -18.98 -4.78
C ALA A 12 -10.86 -18.35 -4.84
N LEU A 13 -11.50 -18.35 -6.01
CA LEU A 13 -12.83 -17.77 -6.21
C LEU A 13 -13.92 -18.53 -5.46
N GLY A 14 -13.74 -19.84 -5.21
CA GLY A 14 -14.64 -20.66 -4.40
C GLY A 14 -14.62 -20.37 -2.89
N LEU A 15 -13.67 -19.56 -2.40
CA LEU A 15 -13.57 -19.24 -0.97
C LEU A 15 -14.51 -18.10 -0.53
N PRO A 16 -14.85 -18.00 0.77
CA PRO A 16 -15.52 -16.83 1.34
C PRO A 16 -14.75 -15.53 1.09
N VAL A 17 -15.46 -14.40 1.04
CA VAL A 17 -14.89 -13.09 0.66
C VAL A 17 -13.67 -12.70 1.50
N GLN A 18 -13.67 -12.99 2.80
CA GLN A 18 -12.58 -12.66 3.71
C GLN A 18 -11.31 -13.47 3.39
N ALA A 19 -11.47 -14.77 3.08
CA ALA A 19 -10.35 -15.62 2.69
C ALA A 19 -9.79 -15.21 1.32
N ARG A 20 -10.65 -14.78 0.38
CA ARG A 20 -10.21 -14.22 -0.90
C ARG A 20 -9.40 -12.94 -0.72
N ALA A 21 -9.88 -12.01 0.11
CA ALA A 21 -9.18 -10.77 0.42
C ALA A 21 -7.80 -11.04 1.03
N PHE A 22 -7.72 -11.98 1.98
CA PHE A 22 -6.45 -12.40 2.57
C PHE A 22 -5.48 -13.00 1.54
N ILE A 23 -5.96 -13.87 0.65
CA ILE A 23 -5.10 -14.43 -0.42
C ILE A 23 -4.63 -13.31 -1.37
N ALA A 24 -5.51 -12.39 -1.75
CA ALA A 24 -5.14 -11.26 -2.60
C ALA A 24 -4.05 -10.40 -1.94
N GLU A 25 -4.19 -10.09 -0.65
CA GLU A 25 -3.17 -9.38 0.13
C GLU A 25 -1.83 -10.12 0.11
N LYS A 26 -1.81 -11.42 0.40
CA LYS A 26 -0.57 -12.22 0.38
C LYS A 26 0.08 -12.32 -0.99
N LEU A 27 -0.71 -12.38 -2.05
CA LEU A 27 -0.20 -12.35 -3.41
C LEU A 27 0.42 -10.98 -3.73
N LEU A 28 -0.21 -9.87 -3.33
CA LEU A 28 0.35 -8.52 -3.49
C LEU A 28 1.65 -8.34 -2.71
N GLU A 29 1.68 -8.72 -1.42
CA GLU A 29 2.90 -8.68 -0.59
C GLU A 29 4.05 -9.47 -1.22
N SER A 30 3.75 -10.60 -1.88
CA SER A 30 4.77 -11.41 -2.54
C SER A 30 5.45 -10.70 -3.72
N LEU A 31 4.74 -9.78 -4.38
CA LEU A 31 5.28 -8.95 -5.46
C LEU A 31 6.18 -7.85 -4.90
N ASP A 32 5.81 -7.27 -3.75
CA ASP A 32 6.59 -6.24 -3.07
C ASP A 32 7.92 -6.77 -2.50
N SER A 33 8.00 -8.09 -2.27
CA SER A 33 9.17 -8.76 -1.71
C SER A 33 10.31 -8.97 -2.73
N GLY A 34 10.00 -8.94 -4.03
CA GLY A 34 10.93 -9.30 -5.11
C GLY A 34 11.83 -8.16 -5.59
N ASP A 35 11.36 -6.92 -5.43
CA ASP A 35 12.09 -5.75 -5.88
C ASP A 35 12.70 -5.01 -4.69
N ASN A 36 14.03 -4.95 -4.69
CA ASN A 36 14.78 -4.04 -3.84
C ASN A 36 14.46 -2.61 -4.34
N PHE A 37 13.28 -2.08 -3.99
CA PHE A 37 12.73 -0.85 -4.54
C PHE A 37 13.63 0.31 -4.15
N LYS A 38 14.58 0.62 -5.03
CA LYS A 38 15.57 1.67 -4.78
C LYS A 38 14.84 3.01 -4.84
N ILE A 39 14.59 3.59 -3.67
CA ILE A 39 14.11 4.98 -3.59
C ILE A 39 15.07 5.85 -4.41
N SER A 40 14.53 6.56 -5.40
CA SER A 40 15.34 7.40 -6.27
C SER A 40 16.08 8.47 -5.44
N PRO A 41 17.28 8.93 -5.87
CA PRO A 41 17.98 9.99 -5.16
C PRO A 41 17.13 11.25 -4.94
N LYS A 42 16.26 11.58 -5.91
CA LYS A 42 15.30 12.70 -5.81
C LYS A 42 14.30 12.48 -4.67
N TRP A 43 13.69 11.29 -4.60
CA TRP A 43 12.76 10.94 -3.51
C TRP A 43 13.46 10.89 -2.15
N LYS A 44 14.70 10.35 -2.07
CA LYS A 44 15.49 10.37 -0.83
C LYS A 44 15.76 11.79 -0.34
N LYS A 45 16.03 12.73 -1.25
CA LYS A 45 16.24 14.15 -0.90
C LYS A 45 14.95 14.77 -0.37
N GLU A 46 13.84 14.55 -1.08
CA GLU A 46 12.54 15.12 -0.71
C GLU A 46 12.05 14.61 0.64
N ILE A 47 12.16 13.30 0.91
CA ILE A 47 11.77 12.71 2.20
C ILE A 47 12.54 13.37 3.34
N ARG A 48 13.87 13.46 3.23
CA ARG A 48 14.70 14.11 4.26
C ARG A 48 14.35 15.57 4.48
N LYS A 49 14.09 16.30 3.38
CA LYS A 49 13.67 17.69 3.44
C LYS A 49 12.35 17.83 4.22
N ARG A 50 11.34 17.02 3.89
CA ARG A 50 10.03 17.07 4.54
C ARG A 50 10.11 16.70 6.01
N CYS A 51 10.84 15.65 6.37
CA CYS A 51 11.06 15.31 7.79
C CYS A 51 11.66 16.50 8.54
N HIS A 52 12.70 17.12 7.99
CA HIS A 52 13.34 18.28 8.61
C HIS A 52 12.39 19.48 8.79
N GLU A 53 11.58 19.78 7.78
CA GLU A 53 10.59 20.87 7.84
C GLU A 53 9.53 20.60 8.91
N ILE A 54 9.07 19.36 9.03
CA ILE A 54 8.10 18.95 10.05
C ILE A 54 8.71 19.04 11.45
N ASP A 55 9.90 18.45 11.66
CA ASP A 55 10.59 18.42 12.96
C ASP A 55 10.90 19.83 13.49
N LYS A 56 11.12 20.79 12.59
CA LYS A 56 11.37 22.20 12.92
C LYS A 56 10.11 23.07 12.95
N GLY A 57 8.94 22.53 12.64
CA GLY A 57 7.70 23.31 12.54
C GLY A 57 7.73 24.38 11.44
N LEU A 58 8.49 24.14 10.37
CA LEU A 58 8.60 25.04 9.21
C LEU A 58 7.42 24.90 8.24
N VAL A 59 6.56 23.92 8.45
CA VAL A 59 5.37 23.64 7.64
C VAL A 59 4.15 23.47 8.53
N GLU A 60 3.00 23.91 8.03
CA GLU A 60 1.72 23.67 8.68
C GLU A 60 1.24 22.24 8.38
N LEU A 61 1.01 21.47 9.43
CA LEU A 61 0.50 20.10 9.31
C LEU A 61 -1.03 20.11 9.26
N ILE A 62 -1.59 19.15 8.53
CA ILE A 62 -3.03 18.90 8.53
C ILE A 62 -3.31 17.77 9.54
N PRO A 63 -4.27 17.93 10.47
CA PRO A 63 -4.71 16.86 11.35
C PRO A 63 -5.14 15.62 10.56
N ALA A 64 -4.74 14.44 11.03
CA ALA A 64 -4.99 13.18 10.33
C ALA A 64 -6.50 12.93 10.15
N GLU A 65 -7.30 13.27 11.16
CA GLU A 65 -8.76 13.14 11.17
C GLU A 65 -9.38 13.88 9.98
N LYS A 66 -8.95 15.13 9.75
CA LYS A 66 -9.43 15.95 8.64
C LYS A 66 -9.07 15.34 7.28
N VAL A 67 -7.86 14.79 7.14
CA VAL A 67 -7.42 14.13 5.90
C VAL A 67 -8.26 12.88 5.63
N PHE A 68 -8.48 12.03 6.64
CA PHE A 68 -9.26 10.81 6.49
C PHE A 68 -10.74 11.10 6.22
N GLU A 69 -11.36 12.05 6.93
CA GLU A 69 -12.73 12.48 6.68
C GLU A 69 -12.93 12.95 5.23
N GLU A 70 -12.00 13.75 4.71
CA GLU A 70 -12.07 14.22 3.34
C GLU A 70 -11.88 13.08 2.33
N ALA A 71 -10.92 12.17 2.57
CA ALA A 71 -10.69 11.03 1.70
C ALA A 71 -11.90 10.09 1.63
N PHE A 72 -12.49 9.74 2.77
CA PHE A 72 -13.68 8.87 2.80
C PHE A 72 -14.89 9.52 2.15
N ARG A 73 -15.08 10.83 2.32
CA ARG A 73 -16.15 11.58 1.65
C ARG A 73 -16.03 11.55 0.12
N ARG A 74 -14.82 11.45 -0.43
CA ARG A 74 -14.58 11.40 -1.89
C ARG A 74 -14.69 10.00 -2.49
N ILE A 75 -14.57 8.96 -1.67
CA ILE A 75 -14.59 7.56 -2.11
C ILE A 75 -15.99 6.94 -1.92
N GLY A 76 -16.81 7.49 -1.02
CA GLY A 76 -18.25 7.19 -0.91
C GLY A 76 -19.09 7.94 -1.94
#